data_AF-A0A343JDX9-F1
#
_entry.id   AF-A0A343JDX9-F1
#
_cell.length_a   1.000
_cell.length_b   1.000
_cell.length_c   1.000
_cell.angle_alpha   90.00
_cell.angle_beta   90.00
_cell.angle_gamma   90.00
#
_symmetry.space_group_name_H-M   'P 1'
#
loop_
_entity.id
_entity.type
_entity.pdbx_description
1 polymer ?
#
loop_
_entity_poly.entity_id
_entity_poly.type
_entity_poly.pdbx_seq_one_letter_code
_entity_poly.pdbx_strand_id
1 'polypeptide(L)' 'MNIAICDDMEAHLTTTKEMIEEWSKLNNISINAQCFNNGDDLIAAHQENPSTLLFLILSCPFYLELI' A
#
# COMPACT_ATOMS: atom_id res chain seq x y z
N MET A 1 -1.10 10.00 -8.24
CA MET A 1 -0.01 9.08 -7.87
C MET A 1 -0.62 7.85 -7.23
N ASN A 2 -0.29 6.66 -7.72
CA ASN A 2 -0.84 5.41 -7.17
C ASN A 2 0.09 4.92 -6.06
N ILE A 3 -0.44 4.76 -4.86
CA ILE A 3 0.30 4.31 -3.68
C ILE A 3 -0.34 3.00 -3.22
N ALA A 4 0.49 1.99 -3.02
CA ALA A 4 0.06 0.73 -2.42
C ALA A 4 0.64 0.58 -1.02
N ILE A 5 -0.16 0.05 -0.10
CA ILE A 5 0.19 -0.21 1.29
C ILE A 5 -0.10 -1.68 1.57
N CYS A 6 0.87 -2.42 2.06
CA CYS A 6 0.71 -3.84 2.39
C CYS A 6 1.20 -4.14 3.81
N ASP A 7 0.27 -4.60 4.63
CA ASP A 7 0.45 -4.92 6.04
C ASP A 7 -0.64 -5.92 6.45
N ASP A 8 -0.30 -6.94 7.23
CA ASP A 8 -1.25 -7.95 7.71
C ASP A 8 -2.13 -7.46 8.87
N MET A 9 -1.77 -6.33 9.47
CA MET A 9 -2.56 -5.66 10.49
C MET A 9 -3.44 -4.56 9.89
N GLU A 10 -4.76 -4.76 9.95
CA GLU A 10 -5.76 -3.81 9.47
C GLU A 10 -5.63 -2.41 10.11
N ALA A 11 -5.25 -2.38 11.40
CA ALA A 11 -5.00 -1.13 12.11
C ALA A 11 -3.89 -0.29 11.44
N HIS A 12 -2.81 -0.95 11.00
CA HIS A 12 -1.70 -0.28 10.35
C HIS A 12 -2.04 0.17 8.93
N LEU A 13 -2.80 -0.65 8.18
CA LEU A 13 -3.32 -0.26 6.87
C LEU A 13 -4.17 1.01 6.97
N THR A 14 -5.05 1.06 7.96
CA THR A 14 -5.95 2.19 8.20
C THR A 14 -5.14 3.43 8.58
N THR A 15 -4.30 3.35 9.62
CA THR A 15 -3.50 4.48 10.08
C THR A 15 -2.55 5.01 9.00
N THR A 16 -1.86 4.12 8.28
CA THR A 16 -0.94 4.52 7.21
C THR A 16 -1.67 5.21 6.07
N LYS A 17 -2.84 4.69 5.67
CA LYS A 17 -3.67 5.31 4.64
C LYS A 17 -4.14 6.71 5.06
N GLU A 18 -4.63 6.86 6.27
CA GLU A 18 -5.07 8.16 6.81
C GLU A 18 -3.92 9.18 6.79
N MET A 19 -2.74 8.79 7.28
CA MET A 19 -1.56 9.66 7.26
C MET A 19 -1.17 10.11 5.85
N ILE A 20 -1.20 9.19 4.89
CA ILE A 20 -0.88 9.48 3.48
C ILE A 20 -1.92 10.39 2.84
N GLU A 21 -3.21 10.17 3.11
CA GLU A 21 -4.30 11.02 2.61
C GLU A 21 -4.25 12.42 3.21
N GLU A 22 -3.98 12.56 4.51
CA GLU A 22 -3.78 13.86 5.15
C GLU A 22 -2.59 14.61 4.55
N TRP A 23 -1.44 13.95 4.42
CA TRP A 23 -0.27 14.52 3.75
C TRP A 23 -0.60 14.97 2.32
N SER A 24 -1.37 14.17 1.58
CA SER A 24 -1.77 14.49 0.21
C SER A 24 -2.65 15.75 0.15
N LYS A 25 -3.62 15.88 1.07
CA LYS A 25 -4.47 17.07 1.19
C LYS A 25 -3.66 18.32 1.50
N LEU A 26 -2.74 18.23 2.47
CA LEU A 26 -1.87 19.35 2.87
C LEU A 26 -0.97 19.85 1.74
N ASN A 27 -0.54 18.95 0.87
CA ASN A 27 0.36 19.28 -0.25
C ASN A 27 -0.38 19.48 -1.59
N ASN A 28 -1.71 19.40 -1.60
CA ASN A 28 -2.54 19.49 -2.80
C ASN A 28 -2.10 18.53 -3.92
N ILE A 29 -1.69 17.32 -3.54
CA ILE A 29 -1.29 16.25 -4.44
C ILE A 29 -2.51 15.34 -4.63
N SER A 30 -2.72 14.84 -5.85
CA SER A 30 -3.74 13.82 -6.12
C SER A 30 -3.12 12.42 -5.98
N ILE A 31 -3.61 11.65 -5.02
CA ILE A 31 -3.20 10.26 -4.80
C ILE A 31 -4.38 9.29 -4.94
N ASN A 32 -4.05 8.04 -5.20
CA ASN A 32 -4.94 6.89 -5.06
C ASN A 32 -4.22 5.88 -4.15
N ALA A 33 -4.68 5.73 -2.91
CA ALA A 33 -4.08 4.84 -1.91
C ALA A 33 -4.88 3.52 -1.79
N GLN A 34 -4.23 2.40 -2.08
CA GLN A 34 -4.80 1.06 -2.01
C GLN A 34 -4.14 0.26 -0.89
N CYS A 35 -4.96 -0.45 -0.11
CA CYS A 35 -4.50 -1.27 1.00
C CYS A 35 -4.65 -2.75 0.66
N PHE A 36 -3.65 -3.54 1.03
CA PHE A 36 -3.59 -4.98 0.82
C PHE A 36 -3.16 -5.66 2.12
N ASN A 37 -3.81 -6.75 2.49
CA ASN A 37 -3.45 -7.52 3.68
C ASN A 37 -2.60 -8.76 3.38
N ASN A 38 -2.26 -8.96 2.10
CA ASN A 38 -1.41 -10.04 1.62
C ASN A 38 -0.63 -9.58 0.37
N GLY A 39 0.51 -10.21 0.13
CA GLY A 39 1.40 -9.87 -0.98
C GLY A 39 0.86 -10.23 -2.37
N ASP A 40 0.05 -11.29 -2.49
CA ASP A 40 -0.44 -11.76 -3.79
C ASP A 40 -1.43 -10.79 -4.42
N ASP A 41 -2.39 -10.29 -3.64
CA ASP A 41 -3.36 -9.28 -4.09
C ASP A 41 -2.65 -7.97 -4.49
N LEU A 42 -1.61 -7.59 -3.74
CA LEU A 42 -0.77 -6.45 -4.08
C LEU A 42 -0.10 -6.66 -5.45
N ILE A 43 0.52 -7.82 -5.67
CA ILE A 43 1.23 -8.15 -6.91
C ILE A 43 0.25 -8.14 -8.09
N ALA A 44 -0.91 -8.78 -7.94
CA ALA A 44 -1.95 -8.81 -8.96
C ALA A 44 -2.42 -7.40 -9.32
N ALA A 45 -2.74 -6.57 -8.32
CA ALA A 45 -3.14 -5.18 -8.54
C ALA A 45 -2.04 -4.34 -9.20
N HIS A 46 -0.77 -4.56 -8.85
CA HIS A 46 0.36 -3.86 -9.46
C HIS A 46 0.56 -4.25 -10.94
N GLN A 47 0.33 -5.51 -11.30
CA GLN A 47 0.41 -5.97 -12.69
C GLN A 47 -0.67 -5.33 -13.57
N GLU A 48 -1.88 -5.14 -13.04
CA GLU A 48 -2.98 -4.47 -13.74
C GLU A 48 -2.80 -2.95 -13.80
N ASN A 49 -2.38 -2.34 -12.68
CA ASN A 49 -2.19 -0.91 -12.54
C ASN A 49 -0.95 -0.60 -11.68
N PRO A 50 0.21 -0.34 -12.31
CA PRO A 50 1.46 -0.15 -11.59
C PRO A 50 1.39 0.96 -10.54
N SER A 51 1.69 0.60 -9.29
CA SER A 51 1.86 1.53 -8.19
C SER A 51 3.17 2.31 -8.37
N THR A 52 3.14 3.61 -8.12
CA THR A 52 4.32 4.49 -8.18
C THR A 52 5.17 4.39 -6.92
N LEU A 53 4.53 4.15 -5.77
CA LEU A 53 5.17 4.04 -4.47
C LEU A 53 4.51 2.90 -3.70
N LEU A 54 5.32 2.15 -2.96
CA LEU A 54 4.91 0.97 -2.23
C LEU A 54 5.42 1.03 -0.78
N PHE A 55 4.51 0.92 0.18
CA PHE A 55 4.80 0.77 1.60
C PHE A 55 4.55 -0.68 2.02
N LEU A 56 5.60 -1.38 2.45
CA LEU A 56 5.55 -2.80 2.83
C LEU A 56 5.99 -2.99 4.28
N ILE A 57 5.29 -3.85 5.01
CA ILE A 57 5.85 -4.49 6.18
C ILE A 57 6.67 -5.72 5.78
N LEU A 58 7.92 -5.77 6.24
CA LEU A 58 8.88 -6.85 5.96
C LEU A 58 8.43 -8.23 6.50
N SER A 59 7.52 -8.25 7.47
CA SER A 59 6.94 -9.46 8.06
C SER A 59 5.53 -9.77 7.58
N CYS A 60 5.01 -9.06 6.57
CA CYS A 60 3.72 -9.39 5.98
C CYS A 60 3.79 -10.84 5.46
N PRO A 61 2.92 -11.76 5.90
CA PRO A 61 2.92 -13.13 5.46
C PRO A 61 2.81 -13.19 3.93
N PHE A 62 3.51 -14.15 3.33
CA PHE A 62 3.57 -14.43 1.87
C PHE A 62 4.45 -13.50 1.02
N TYR A 63 5.10 -12.46 1.57
CA TYR A 63 6.03 -11.63 0.76
C TYR A 63 7.41 -12.27 0.53
N LEU A 64 7.84 -13.18 1.42
CA LEU A 64 9.20 -13.76 1.41
C LEU A 64 9.37 -15.02 0.54
N GLU A 65 8.31 -15.59 -0.04
CA GLU A 65 8.43 -16.78 -0.90
C GLU A 65 8.75 -16.45 -2.37
N LEU A 66 8.91 -15.16 -2.70
CA LEU A 66 9.10 -14.67 -4.08
C LEU A 66 10.38 -13.84 -4.29
N ILE A 67 11.31 -13.82 -3.33
CA ILE A 67 12.65 -13.21 -3.49
C ILE A 67 13.75 -14.28 -3.46
#